data_AF-A0A9D4FW94-F1
#
_entry.id   AF-A0A9D4FW94-F1
#
_cell.length_a   1.000
_cell.length_b   1.000
_cell.length_c   1.000
_cell.angle_alpha   90.00
_cell.angle_beta   90.00
_cell.angle_gamma   90.00
#
_symmetry.space_group_name_H-M   'P 1'
#
loop_
_entity.id
_entity.type
_entity.pdbx_description
1 polymer ?
#
loop_
_entity_poly.entity_id
_entity_poly.type
_entity_poly.pdbx_seq_one_letter_code
_entity_poly.pdbx_strand_id
1 'polypeptide(L)'
;MTMVSGTVEIGPIWRALGREKAAALPIFHAFTGADNIGQFSGVGKTRWFQHYIKAERDVVSALMKLPEDGDLTHEVLETLASFVCLAYCPKGTLHFVTLLNDRTMCNRTQICNSNLLHEEKRSKRYQSKRY
;
A
#
# COMPACT_ATOMS: atom_id res chain seq x y z
N MET A 1 22.42 -0.58 22.42
CA MET A 1 21.50 -1.51 21.72
C MET A 1 22.15 -2.89 21.76
N THR A 2 21.65 -3.79 22.60
CA THR A 2 22.08 -5.18 22.63
C THR A 2 21.41 -5.91 21.45
N MET A 3 22.21 -6.39 20.51
CA MET A 3 21.71 -7.26 19.45
C MET A 3 21.21 -8.54 20.11
N VAL A 4 19.90 -8.79 20.05
CA VAL A 4 19.35 -10.09 20.42
C VAL A 4 19.81 -11.06 19.34
N SER A 5 20.87 -11.81 19.63
CA SER A 5 21.31 -12.91 18.77
C SER A 5 20.32 -14.06 18.99
N GLY A 6 19.38 -14.19 18.06
CA GLY A 6 18.40 -15.28 18.03
C GLY A 6 18.52 -16.03 16.71
N THR A 7 18.52 -17.36 16.78
CA THR A 7 18.38 -18.20 15.59
C THR A 7 16.92 -18.13 15.14
N VAL A 8 16.69 -17.71 13.89
CA VAL A 8 15.35 -17.71 13.28
C VAL A 8 15.25 -18.89 12.34
N GLU A 9 14.32 -19.79 12.60
CA GLU A 9 14.00 -20.88 11.67
C GLU A 9 13.17 -20.34 10.50
N ILE A 10 13.76 -20.34 9.30
CA ILE A 10 13.08 -19.86 8.09
C ILE A 10 12.07 -20.89 7.56
N GLY A 11 12.29 -22.17 7.79
CA GLY A 11 11.44 -23.26 7.26
C GLY A 11 9.96 -23.17 7.67
N PRO A 12 9.62 -22.92 8.95
CA PRO A 12 8.24 -22.66 9.36
C PRO A 12 7.62 -21.42 8.70
N ILE A 13 8.39 -20.34 8.56
CA ILE A 13 7.93 -19.08 7.95
C ILE A 13 7.60 -19.29 6.46
N TRP A 14 8.50 -19.95 5.72
CA TRP A 14 8.29 -20.28 4.31
C TRP A 14 7.02 -21.12 4.12
N ARG A 15 6.82 -22.14 4.96
CA ARG A 15 5.63 -23.00 4.92
C ARG A 15 4.35 -22.23 5.21
N ALA A 16 4.36 -21.32 6.18
CA ALA A 16 3.20 -20.50 6.53
C ALA A 16 2.84 -19.49 5.45
N LEU A 17 3.84 -18.89 4.79
CA LEU A 17 3.64 -17.95 3.68
C LEU A 17 3.14 -18.64 2.41
N GLY A 18 3.60 -19.87 2.17
CA GLY A 18 3.42 -20.55 0.90
C GLY A 18 4.38 -20.02 -0.18
N ARG A 19 4.54 -20.81 -1.24
CA ARG A 19 5.57 -20.59 -2.29
C ARG A 19 5.47 -19.20 -2.93
N GLU A 20 4.27 -18.79 -3.33
CA GLU A 20 4.04 -17.55 -4.10
C GLU A 20 4.38 -16.30 -3.27
N LYS A 21 3.81 -16.18 -2.06
CA LYS A 21 4.08 -15.05 -1.17
C LYS A 21 5.49 -15.06 -0.61
N ALA A 22 6.10 -16.22 -0.41
CA ALA A 22 7.49 -16.27 0.03
C ALA A 22 8.45 -15.81 -1.08
N ALA A 23 8.17 -16.16 -2.35
CA ALA A 23 8.95 -15.69 -3.50
C ALA A 23 8.83 -14.18 -3.73
N ALA A 24 7.63 -13.61 -3.55
CA ALA A 24 7.40 -12.17 -3.74
C ALA A 24 7.83 -11.31 -2.53
N LEU A 25 8.19 -11.91 -1.39
CA LEU A 25 8.51 -11.20 -0.15
C LEU A 25 9.67 -10.19 -0.28
N PRO A 26 10.79 -10.49 -0.98
CA PRO A 26 11.87 -9.52 -1.17
C PRO A 26 11.43 -8.31 -2.00
N ILE A 27 10.60 -8.53 -3.03
CA ILE A 27 10.09 -7.47 -3.90
C ILE A 27 9.08 -6.62 -3.15
N PHE A 28 8.20 -7.24 -2.35
CA PHE A 28 7.31 -6.54 -1.43
C PHE A 28 8.09 -5.66 -0.44
N HIS A 29 9.21 -6.16 0.10
CA HIS A 29 10.04 -5.39 1.01
C HIS A 29 10.66 -4.16 0.31
N ALA A 30 11.22 -4.35 -0.88
CA ALA A 30 11.75 -3.24 -1.68
C ALA A 30 10.66 -2.24 -2.09
N PHE A 31 9.47 -2.73 -2.46
CA PHE A 31 8.34 -1.90 -2.86
C PHE A 31 7.81 -1.04 -1.71
N THR A 32 7.62 -1.63 -0.51
CA THR A 32 7.04 -0.91 0.63
C THR A 32 8.02 -0.03 1.40
N GLY A 33 9.32 -0.28 1.21
CA GLY A 33 10.42 0.44 1.83
C GLY A 33 11.39 -0.50 2.51
N ALA A 34 12.61 -0.55 1.99
CA ALA A 34 13.77 -1.17 2.64
C ALA A 34 14.54 -0.14 3.47
N ASP A 35 15.42 -0.62 4.35
CA ASP A 35 16.11 0.22 5.35
C ASP A 35 16.99 1.32 4.74
N ASN A 36 17.34 1.19 3.46
CA ASN A 36 18.22 2.10 2.71
C ASN A 36 17.51 2.87 1.58
N ILE A 37 16.21 2.72 1.40
CA ILE A 37 15.42 3.38 0.34
C ILE A 37 14.22 4.13 0.92
N GLY A 38 13.56 4.94 0.08
CA GLY A 38 12.32 5.61 0.46
C GLY A 38 11.24 4.62 0.90
N GLN A 39 10.42 5.03 1.87
CA GLN A 39 9.30 4.23 2.39
C GLN A 39 7.98 5.01 2.25
N PHE A 40 6.87 4.28 2.17
CA PHE A 40 5.55 4.88 2.25
C PHE A 40 5.29 5.48 3.63
N SER A 41 5.14 6.80 3.70
CA SER A 41 5.00 7.53 4.97
C SER A 41 3.69 7.16 5.69
N GLY A 42 3.75 7.05 7.02
CA GLY A 42 2.56 6.83 7.87
C GLY A 42 2.06 5.39 7.95
N VAL A 43 2.72 4.42 7.30
CA VAL A 43 2.40 2.99 7.39
C VAL A 43 3.65 2.20 7.78
N GLY A 44 3.62 1.57 8.97
CA GLY A 44 4.74 0.77 9.46
C GLY A 44 4.81 -0.65 8.86
N LYS A 45 5.99 -1.27 8.93
CA LYS A 45 6.28 -2.64 8.42
C LYS A 45 5.25 -3.69 8.87
N THR A 46 4.83 -3.66 10.14
CA THR A 46 3.82 -4.61 10.67
C THR A 46 2.49 -4.49 9.94
N ARG A 47 2.03 -3.26 9.65
CA ARG A 47 0.78 -3.02 8.94
C ARG A 47 0.90 -3.46 7.48
N TRP A 48 1.99 -3.10 6.81
CA TRP A 48 2.30 -3.57 5.46
C TRP A 48 2.25 -5.09 5.38
N PHE A 49 2.93 -5.78 6.31
CA PHE A 49 2.97 -7.23 6.33
C PHE A 49 1.58 -7.85 6.58
N GLN A 50 0.76 -7.27 7.47
CA GLN A 50 -0.63 -7.72 7.66
C GLN A 50 -1.48 -7.62 6.39
N HIS A 51 -1.31 -6.56 5.61
CA HIS A 51 -1.98 -6.43 4.31
C HIS A 51 -1.45 -7.44 3.31
N TYR A 52 -0.13 -7.65 3.27
CA TYR A 52 0.51 -8.63 2.38
C TYR A 52 0.05 -10.08 2.63
N ILE A 53 -0.03 -10.49 3.90
CA ILE A 53 -0.51 -11.83 4.26
C ILE A 53 -1.95 -12.04 3.78
N LYS A 54 -2.77 -10.99 3.72
CA LYS A 54 -4.16 -11.05 3.22
C LYS A 54 -4.28 -10.75 1.74
N ALA A 55 -3.21 -10.34 1.07
CA ALA A 55 -3.24 -9.95 -0.32
C ALA A 55 -3.67 -11.13 -1.21
N GLU A 56 -4.46 -10.81 -2.23
CA GLU A 56 -4.89 -11.74 -3.25
C GLU A 56 -3.73 -12.11 -4.19
N ARG A 57 -3.93 -13.16 -5.00
CA ARG A 57 -2.88 -13.72 -5.87
C ARG A 57 -2.48 -12.75 -6.99
N ASP A 58 -3.40 -11.89 -7.40
CA ASP A 58 -3.18 -10.81 -8.36
C ASP A 58 -2.14 -9.80 -7.87
N VAL A 59 -2.20 -9.36 -6.61
CA VAL A 59 -1.23 -8.46 -6.00
C VAL A 59 0.14 -9.12 -5.93
N VAL A 60 0.19 -10.39 -5.52
CA VAL A 60 1.45 -11.15 -5.48
C VAL A 60 2.05 -11.27 -6.88
N SER A 61 1.22 -11.55 -7.89
CA SER A 61 1.67 -11.65 -9.29
C SER A 61 2.11 -10.29 -9.83
N ALA A 62 1.41 -9.21 -9.48
CA ALA A 62 1.76 -7.85 -9.86
C ALA A 62 3.10 -7.41 -9.26
N LEU A 63 3.36 -7.76 -7.99
CA LEU A 63 4.66 -7.53 -7.35
C LEU A 63 5.77 -8.28 -8.10
N MET A 64 5.55 -9.54 -8.48
CA MET A 64 6.54 -10.34 -9.20
C MET A 64 6.91 -9.79 -10.59
N LYS A 65 6.08 -8.91 -11.17
CA LYS A 65 6.37 -8.23 -12.45
C LYS A 65 7.23 -6.98 -12.30
N LEU A 66 7.38 -6.42 -11.09
CA LEU A 66 8.23 -5.23 -10.85
C LEU A 66 9.71 -5.40 -11.24
N PRO A 67 10.37 -6.56 -11.00
CA PRO A 67 11.76 -6.76 -11.40
C PRO A 67 11.93 -7.17 -12.88
N GLU A 68 10.86 -7.42 -13.63
CA GLU A 68 10.95 -7.83 -15.03
C GLU A 68 11.33 -6.64 -15.92
N ASP A 69 12.19 -6.88 -16.92
CA ASP A 69 12.56 -5.86 -17.90
C ASP A 69 11.37 -5.55 -18.81
N GLY A 70 10.89 -4.31 -18.79
CA GLY A 70 9.82 -3.84 -19.68
C GLY A 70 8.89 -2.81 -19.04
N ASP A 71 7.95 -2.30 -19.83
CA ASP A 71 6.93 -1.39 -19.34
C ASP A 71 5.86 -2.16 -18.55
N LEU A 72 5.55 -1.68 -17.34
CA LEU A 72 4.46 -2.23 -16.55
C LEU A 72 3.12 -1.90 -17.21
N THR A 73 2.31 -2.93 -17.44
CA THR A 73 0.95 -2.76 -17.95
C THR A 73 0.09 -1.92 -16.99
N HIS A 74 -0.91 -1.20 -17.51
CA HIS A 74 -1.85 -0.43 -16.71
C HIS A 74 -2.52 -1.27 -15.61
N GLU A 75 -2.89 -2.51 -15.90
CA GLU A 75 -3.51 -3.45 -14.96
C GLU A 75 -2.62 -3.72 -13.73
N VAL A 76 -1.31 -3.91 -13.96
CA VAL A 76 -0.34 -4.13 -12.88
C VAL A 76 -0.22 -2.90 -11.99
N LEU A 77 -0.13 -1.71 -12.59
CA LEU A 77 -0.09 -0.44 -11.86
C LEU A 77 -1.37 -0.23 -11.05
N GLU A 78 -2.53 -0.52 -11.63
CA GLU A 78 -3.84 -0.41 -10.96
C GLU A 78 -3.97 -1.38 -9.77
N THR A 79 -3.50 -2.61 -9.95
CA THR A 79 -3.48 -3.63 -8.89
C THR A 79 -2.61 -3.18 -7.71
N LEU A 80 -1.38 -2.71 -7.99
CA LEU A 80 -0.45 -2.25 -6.95
C LEU A 80 -0.92 -0.96 -6.28
N ALA A 81 -1.51 -0.03 -7.05
CA ALA A 81 -2.11 1.17 -6.50
C ALA A 81 -3.25 0.83 -5.55
N SER A 82 -4.17 -0.05 -5.96
CA SER A 82 -5.28 -0.52 -5.12
C SER A 82 -4.77 -1.16 -3.83
N PHE A 83 -3.72 -1.98 -3.90
CA PHE A 83 -3.07 -2.56 -2.73
C PHE A 83 -2.51 -1.50 -1.77
N VAL A 84 -1.78 -0.49 -2.27
CA VAL A 84 -1.27 0.62 -1.46
C VAL A 84 -2.43 1.38 -0.81
N CYS A 85 -3.49 1.64 -1.57
CA CYS A 85 -4.66 2.37 -1.10
C CYS A 85 -5.38 1.65 0.04
N LEU A 86 -5.51 0.32 -0.02
CA LEU A 86 -6.04 -0.48 1.08
C LEU A 86 -5.21 -0.35 2.36
N ALA A 87 -3.89 -0.18 2.22
CA ALA A 87 -3.01 0.03 3.38
C ALA A 87 -3.26 1.37 4.07
N TYR A 88 -3.70 2.41 3.34
CA TYR A 88 -4.05 3.71 3.93
C TYR A 88 -5.51 3.81 4.36
N CYS A 89 -6.43 3.32 3.53
CA CYS A 89 -7.87 3.44 3.70
C CYS A 89 -8.55 2.05 3.61
N PRO A 90 -8.46 1.21 4.66
CA PRO A 90 -9.00 -0.14 4.65
C PRO A 90 -10.55 -0.21 4.67
N LYS A 91 -11.25 0.93 4.80
CA LYS A 91 -12.71 1.02 4.94
C LYS A 91 -13.40 1.93 3.91
N GLY A 92 -12.67 2.46 2.92
CA GLY A 92 -13.21 3.50 2.02
C GLY A 92 -13.08 3.15 0.54
N THR A 93 -14.08 3.58 -0.24
CA THR A 93 -14.04 3.62 -1.70
C THR A 93 -13.04 4.70 -2.11
N LEU A 94 -11.94 4.33 -2.78
CA LEU A 94 -10.97 5.30 -3.28
C LEU A 94 -11.21 5.58 -4.77
N HIS A 95 -11.33 6.86 -5.12
CA HIS A 95 -11.30 7.31 -6.51
C HIS A 95 -9.86 7.59 -6.94
N PHE A 96 -9.48 7.03 -8.08
CA PHE A 96 -8.15 7.00 -8.67
C PHE A 96 -7.71 8.38 -9.17
N VAL A 97 -6.57 8.90 -8.72
CA VAL A 97 -5.75 9.89 -9.47
C VAL A 97 -4.27 9.75 -9.06
N THR A 98 -3.46 9.15 -9.94
CA THR A 98 -2.03 9.47 -10.15
C THR A 98 -1.05 9.34 -8.97
N LEU A 99 -0.99 8.18 -8.31
CA LEU A 99 -0.07 7.99 -7.16
C LEU A 99 1.27 7.31 -7.46
N LEU A 100 1.35 6.50 -8.53
CA LEU A 100 2.58 5.74 -8.83
C LEU A 100 3.56 6.46 -9.78
N ASN A 101 3.13 7.55 -10.42
CA ASN A 101 3.98 8.33 -11.34
C ASN A 101 4.68 9.53 -10.69
N ASP A 102 4.42 9.83 -9.43
CA ASP A 102 4.85 11.09 -8.82
C ASP A 102 5.77 10.84 -7.61
N ARG A 103 6.94 11.49 -7.61
CA ARG A 103 8.00 11.39 -6.57
C ARG A 103 7.56 11.94 -5.20
N THR A 104 6.27 12.24 -5.02
CA THR A 104 5.71 13.07 -3.95
C THR A 104 5.14 12.28 -2.76
N MET A 105 4.97 10.95 -2.88
CA MET A 105 4.55 10.08 -1.76
C MET A 105 5.53 10.06 -0.58
N CYS A 106 6.76 10.51 -0.79
CA CYS A 106 7.77 10.60 0.26
C CYS A 106 7.50 11.75 1.26
N ASN A 107 6.72 12.80 0.91
CA ASN A 107 6.66 14.01 1.74
C ASN A 107 5.28 14.64 2.01
N ARG A 108 4.15 14.14 1.45
CA ARG A 108 2.82 14.69 1.79
C ARG A 108 1.75 13.62 1.86
N THR A 109 1.30 13.34 3.09
CA THR A 109 0.08 12.62 3.40
C THR A 109 -1.14 13.44 2.98
N GLN A 110 -1.56 13.32 1.72
CA GLN A 110 -2.87 13.78 1.26
C GLN A 110 -3.55 12.66 0.47
N ILE A 111 -3.69 11.48 1.08
CA ILE A 111 -4.56 10.43 0.57
C ILE A 111 -5.47 9.99 1.70
N CYS A 112 -6.53 10.77 1.90
CA CYS A 112 -7.81 10.38 2.47
C CYS A 112 -8.73 11.59 2.28
N ASN A 113 -9.50 11.61 1.19
CA ASN A 113 -10.54 12.61 1.01
C ASN A 113 -11.68 12.33 1.99
N SER A 114 -11.58 12.88 3.20
CA SER A 114 -12.70 13.01 4.14
C SER A 114 -13.57 14.25 3.88
N ASN A 115 -13.34 14.99 2.79
CA ASN A 115 -13.98 16.30 2.59
C ASN A 115 -15.24 16.32 1.71
N LEU A 116 -15.61 15.21 1.03
CA LEU A 116 -16.83 15.20 0.22
C LEU A 116 -18.14 15.09 1.02
N LEU A 117 -18.09 14.70 2.30
CA LEU A 117 -19.28 14.69 3.18
C LEU A 117 -19.45 15.97 4.02
N HIS A 118 -18.43 16.85 4.06
CA HIS A 118 -18.48 18.07 4.86
C HIS A 118 -18.85 19.32 4.04
N GLU A 119 -18.54 19.35 2.74
CA GLU A 119 -18.94 20.49 1.88
C GLU A 119 -20.41 20.43 1.46
N GLU A 120 -20.98 19.23 1.26
CA GLU A 120 -22.41 19.11 0.96
C GLU A 120 -23.29 19.52 2.15
N LYS A 121 -22.82 19.26 3.38
CA LYS A 121 -23.49 19.71 4.61
C LYS A 121 -23.30 21.21 4.88
N ARG A 122 -22.18 21.81 4.44
CA ARG A 122 -21.93 23.26 4.59
C ARG A 122 -22.70 24.08 3.56
N SER A 123 -22.86 23.58 2.34
CA SER A 123 -23.66 24.20 1.26
C SER A 123 -25.17 24.16 1.57
N LYS A 124 -25.70 23.02 2.01
CA LYS A 124 -27.12 22.89 2.41
C LYS A 124 -27.48 23.74 3.65
N ARG A 125 -26.52 23.96 4.56
CA ARG A 125 -26.71 24.85 5.74
C ARG A 125 -26.67 26.34 5.38
N TYR A 126 -26.08 26.70 4.24
CA TYR A 126 -26.05 28.09 3.74
C TYR A 126 -27.31 28.44 2.94
N GLN A 127 -27.89 27.48 2.20
CA GLN A 127 -29.16 27.69 1.50
C GLN A 127 -30.40 27.64 2.41
N SER A 128 -30.35 26.91 3.53
CA SER A 128 -31.44 26.88 4.54
C SER A 128 -31.52 28.12 5.44
N LYS A 129 -30.61 29.09 5.32
CA LYS A 129 -30.62 30.35 6.09
C LYS A 129 -30.99 31.58 5.24
N ARG A 130 -31.47 31.37 4.02
CA ARG A 130 -31.88 32.44 3.09
C ARG A 130 -33.32 32.28 2.57
N TYR A 131 -34.21 31.69 3.37
CA TYR A 131 -35.66 31.86 3.26
C TYR A 131 -36.26 31.77 4.66
#